data_AF-A0AAE3A1Y0-F1
#
_entry.id   AF-A0AAE3A1Y0-F1
#
_cell.length_a   1.000
_cell.length_b   1.000
_cell.length_c   1.000
_cell.angle_alpha   90.00
_cell.angle_beta   90.00
_cell.angle_gamma   90.00
#
_symmetry.space_group_name_H-M   'P 1'
#
loop_
_entity.id
_entity.type
_entity.pdbx_description
1 polymer ?
#
loop_
_entity_poly.entity_id
_entity_poly.type
_entity_poly.pdbx_seq_one_letter_code
_entity_poly.pdbx_strand_id
1 'polypeptide(L)'
;MHLSHLKKEGKAKYALLVAVTIGAVIGFNLLFELLGVTNKSEAYTEVASQQYSAHFMVGILVFGFISPIAEELLFRGVIYGYLRRFMDIKLAIALSALIFGVYHMNYVQGVYGFLIGCLMAYAYEYFGEFKMAVFVHVASNVLAYCLSYTAIAVTGFVSWPVCVVFLVVAAASLGMLHKQKNIF
;
A
#
# COMPACT_ATOMS: atom_id res chain seq x y z
N MET A 1 -0.83 -8.69 16.49
CA MET A 1 -0.93 -7.90 17.74
C MET A 1 -2.18 -7.02 17.66
N HIS A 2 -3.15 -7.21 18.56
CA HIS A 2 -4.37 -6.39 18.62
C HIS A 2 -4.19 -5.37 19.76
N LEU A 3 -4.48 -4.10 19.51
CA LEU A 3 -4.57 -3.11 20.57
C LEU A 3 -5.87 -3.40 21.33
N SER A 4 -5.79 -4.23 22.38
CA SER A 4 -6.92 -4.83 23.11
C SER A 4 -7.90 -3.85 23.76
N HIS A 5 -7.59 -2.55 23.74
CA HIS A 5 -8.43 -1.48 24.29
C HIS A 5 -9.33 -0.80 23.23
N LEU A 6 -9.21 -1.14 21.94
CA LEU A 6 -10.01 -0.53 20.87
C LEU A 6 -11.22 -1.39 20.50
N LYS A 7 -12.42 -0.82 20.59
CA LYS A 7 -13.64 -1.42 20.04
C LYS A 7 -13.55 -1.47 18.52
N LYS A 8 -14.09 -2.54 17.92
CA LYS A 8 -14.19 -2.68 16.46
C LYS A 8 -14.95 -1.50 15.86
N GLU A 9 -14.49 -1.06 14.70
CA GLU A 9 -15.07 0.06 13.96
C GLU A 9 -16.35 -0.35 13.20
N GLY A 10 -17.18 0.62 12.83
CA GLY A 10 -18.38 0.36 12.01
C GLY A 10 -18.03 -0.06 10.58
N LYS A 11 -18.91 -0.85 9.94
CA LYS A 11 -18.71 -1.38 8.57
C LYS A 11 -18.35 -0.30 7.53
N ALA A 12 -18.89 0.91 7.67
CA ALA A 12 -18.60 2.03 6.78
C ALA A 12 -17.10 2.42 6.76
N LYS A 13 -16.40 2.34 7.90
CA LYS A 13 -14.97 2.66 7.98
C LYS A 13 -14.13 1.63 7.24
N TYR A 14 -14.47 0.35 7.33
CA TYR A 14 -13.80 -0.70 6.55
C TYR A 14 -14.03 -0.51 5.04
N ALA A 15 -15.27 -0.14 4.63
CA ALA A 15 -15.55 0.16 3.23
C ALA A 15 -14.73 1.35 2.71
N LEU A 16 -14.59 2.42 3.52
CA LEU A 16 -13.71 3.53 3.18
C LEU A 16 -12.24 3.10 3.07
N LEU A 17 -11.74 2.23 3.96
CA LEU A 17 -10.36 1.71 3.85
C LEU A 17 -10.15 0.94 2.54
N VAL A 18 -11.13 0.13 2.13
CA VAL A 18 -11.10 -0.58 0.84
C VAL A 18 -11.05 0.43 -0.32
N ALA A 19 -11.89 1.47 -0.28
CA ALA A 19 -11.90 2.51 -1.30
C ALA A 19 -10.57 3.29 -1.37
N VAL A 20 -9.98 3.63 -0.22
CA VAL A 20 -8.64 4.24 -0.15
C VAL A 20 -7.60 3.32 -0.77
N THR A 21 -7.63 2.03 -0.43
CA THR A 21 -6.64 1.05 -0.90
C THR A 21 -6.71 0.89 -2.42
N ILE A 22 -7.90 0.65 -2.97
CA ILE A 22 -8.09 0.50 -4.42
C ILE A 22 -7.70 1.79 -5.15
N GLY A 23 -8.15 2.95 -4.66
CA GLY A 23 -7.83 4.24 -5.24
C GLY A 23 -6.34 4.56 -5.22
N ALA A 24 -5.66 4.31 -4.10
CA ALA A 24 -4.23 4.56 -3.96
C ALA A 24 -3.41 3.64 -4.86
N VAL A 25 -3.74 2.34 -4.90
CA VAL A 25 -3.01 1.36 -5.70
C VAL A 25 -3.16 1.68 -7.19
N ILE A 26 -4.39 1.84 -7.69
CA ILE A 26 -4.61 2.15 -9.10
C ILE A 26 -4.05 3.53 -9.44
N GLY A 27 -4.33 4.54 -8.61
CA GLY A 27 -3.89 5.91 -8.82
C GLY A 27 -2.37 6.07 -8.85
N PHE A 28 -1.64 5.48 -7.91
CA PHE A 28 -0.18 5.56 -7.88
C PHE A 28 0.49 4.74 -8.99
N ASN A 29 -0.01 3.54 -9.31
CA ASN A 29 0.53 2.76 -10.44
C ASN A 29 0.34 3.52 -11.76
N LEU A 30 -0.85 4.09 -12.01
CA LEU A 30 -1.10 4.93 -13.19
C LEU A 30 -0.22 6.18 -13.19
N LEU A 31 -0.08 6.85 -12.05
CA LEU A 31 0.77 8.04 -11.93
C LEU A 31 2.21 7.72 -12.32
N PHE A 32 2.75 6.62 -11.81
CA PHE A 32 4.14 6.23 -12.04
C PHE A 32 4.38 5.83 -13.50
N GLU A 33 3.41 5.12 -14.10
CA GLU A 33 3.44 4.78 -15.51
C GLU A 33 3.33 6.03 -16.41
N LEU A 34 2.40 6.94 -16.13
CA LEU A 34 2.19 8.17 -16.91
C LEU A 34 3.35 9.16 -16.79
N LEU A 35 4.04 9.19 -15.64
CA LEU A 35 5.29 9.94 -15.47
C LEU A 35 6.48 9.26 -16.16
N GLY A 36 6.31 8.00 -16.59
CA GLY A 36 7.34 7.17 -17.21
C GLY A 36 8.49 6.83 -16.27
N VAL A 37 8.29 6.87 -14.95
CA VAL A 37 9.34 6.59 -13.98
C VAL A 37 9.64 5.10 -13.86
N THR A 38 8.67 4.24 -14.17
CA THR A 38 8.78 2.78 -14.22
C THR A 38 9.80 2.36 -15.28
N ASN A 39 9.63 2.87 -16.51
CA ASN A 39 10.48 2.53 -17.66
C ASN A 39 11.87 3.18 -17.63
N LYS A 40 12.10 4.17 -16.75
CA LYS A 40 13.40 4.84 -16.58
C LYS A 40 14.31 4.19 -15.53
N SER A 41 13.80 3.24 -14.76
CA SER A 41 14.53 2.60 -13.67
C SER A 41 14.86 1.16 -14.02
N GLU A 42 16.10 0.91 -14.47
CA GLU A 42 16.56 -0.45 -14.82
C GLU A 42 16.38 -1.43 -13.65
N ALA A 43 16.78 -1.03 -12.44
CA ALA A 43 16.62 -1.84 -11.23
C ALA A 43 15.14 -2.20 -10.93
N TYR A 44 14.20 -1.29 -11.23
CA TYR A 44 12.78 -1.59 -11.09
C TYR A 44 12.32 -2.57 -12.17
N THR A 45 12.68 -2.33 -13.43
CA THR A 45 12.28 -3.18 -14.55
C THR A 45 12.82 -4.59 -14.42
N GLU A 46 14.04 -4.77 -13.89
CA GLU A 46 14.62 -6.08 -13.61
C GLU A 46 13.78 -6.83 -12.56
N VAL A 47 13.51 -6.22 -11.40
CA VAL A 47 12.70 -6.82 -10.34
C VAL A 47 11.29 -7.15 -10.84
N ALA A 48 10.65 -6.21 -11.55
CA ALA A 48 9.32 -6.42 -12.12
C ALA A 48 9.31 -7.58 -13.14
N SER A 49 10.31 -7.67 -14.01
CA SER A 49 10.42 -8.75 -14.99
C SER A 49 10.57 -10.11 -14.32
N GLN A 50 11.37 -10.19 -13.25
CA GLN A 50 11.54 -11.41 -12.47
C GLN A 50 10.23 -11.81 -11.79
N GLN A 51 9.53 -10.85 -11.16
CA GLN A 51 8.25 -11.10 -10.51
C GLN A 51 7.19 -11.59 -11.50
N TYR A 52 7.04 -10.92 -12.65
CA TYR A 52 6.01 -11.25 -13.63
C TYR A 52 6.34 -12.46 -14.50
N SER A 53 7.60 -12.92 -14.50
CA SER A 53 7.98 -14.19 -15.15
C SER A 53 7.46 -15.43 -14.40
N ALA A 54 7.08 -15.28 -13.12
CA ALA A 54 6.53 -16.38 -12.35
C ALA A 54 5.17 -16.84 -12.91
N HIS A 55 4.87 -18.14 -12.77
CA HIS A 55 3.55 -18.64 -13.10
C HIS A 55 2.48 -17.90 -12.27
N PHE A 56 1.42 -17.42 -12.93
CA PHE A 56 0.46 -16.48 -12.33
C PHE A 56 -0.03 -16.90 -10.93
N MET A 57 -0.44 -18.16 -10.74
CA MET A 57 -0.88 -18.67 -9.43
C MET A 57 0.22 -18.73 -8.37
N VAL A 58 1.45 -19.05 -8.77
CA VAL A 58 2.61 -19.07 -7.86
C VAL A 58 2.97 -17.64 -7.47
N GLY A 59 2.97 -16.71 -8.43
CA GLY A 59 3.23 -15.30 -8.19
C GLY A 59 2.18 -14.67 -7.26
N ILE A 60 0.90 -14.96 -7.46
CA ILE A 60 -0.16 -14.53 -6.53
C ILE A 60 0.09 -15.05 -5.12
N LEU A 61 0.40 -16.34 -4.96
CA LEU A 61 0.66 -16.91 -3.64
C LEU A 61 1.89 -16.27 -2.97
N VAL A 62 2.99 -16.14 -3.70
CA VAL A 62 4.26 -15.67 -3.15
C VAL A 62 4.28 -14.16 -2.99
N PHE A 63 4.09 -13.41 -4.07
CA PHE A 63 4.17 -11.94 -4.06
C PHE A 63 2.89 -11.29 -3.56
N GLY A 64 1.73 -11.92 -3.75
CA GLY A 64 0.45 -11.39 -3.28
C GLY A 64 0.16 -11.66 -1.80
N PHE A 65 0.60 -12.80 -1.25
CA PHE A 65 0.30 -13.19 0.13
C PHE A 65 1.53 -13.40 1.00
N ILE A 66 2.43 -14.32 0.65
CA ILE A 66 3.52 -14.75 1.54
C ILE A 66 4.48 -13.58 1.85
N SER A 67 4.98 -12.90 0.80
CA SER A 67 5.89 -11.76 0.94
C SER A 67 5.29 -10.62 1.76
N PRO A 68 4.10 -10.07 1.42
CA PRO A 68 3.53 -8.96 2.19
C PRO A 68 3.20 -9.36 3.64
N ILE A 69 2.80 -10.60 3.92
CA ILE A 69 2.59 -11.06 5.30
C ILE A 69 3.92 -11.06 6.07
N ALA A 70 4.99 -11.60 5.48
CA ALA A 70 6.31 -11.63 6.11
C ALA A 70 6.87 -10.22 6.33
N GLU A 71 6.72 -9.34 5.34
CA GLU A 71 7.10 -7.93 5.44
C GLU A 71 6.32 -7.23 6.55
N GLU A 72 5.00 -7.38 6.63
CA GLU A 72 4.22 -6.74 7.69
C GLU A 72 4.62 -7.22 9.10
N LEU A 73 4.97 -8.50 9.26
CA LEU A 73 5.48 -9.01 10.54
C LEU A 73 6.74 -8.26 10.98
N LEU A 74 7.67 -8.00 10.05
CA LEU A 74 8.89 -7.24 10.34
C LEU A 74 8.60 -5.74 10.52
N PHE A 75 8.00 -5.10 9.52
CA PHE A 75 7.87 -3.65 9.47
C PHE A 75 6.82 -3.13 10.44
N ARG A 76 5.64 -3.76 10.52
CA ARG A 76 4.54 -3.29 11.38
C ARG A 76 4.53 -3.98 12.73
N GLY A 77 4.89 -5.26 12.76
CA GLY A 77 4.99 -6.03 13.99
C GLY A 77 6.18 -5.62 14.86
N VAL A 78 7.37 -5.49 14.27
CA VAL A 78 8.61 -5.21 15.02
C VAL A 78 9.03 -3.75 14.93
N ILE A 79 9.35 -3.25 13.73
CA ILE A 79 9.97 -1.93 13.54
C ILE A 79 9.02 -0.82 14.03
N TYR A 80 7.81 -0.75 13.46
CA TYR A 80 6.80 0.22 13.86
C TYR A 80 6.44 0.11 15.34
N GLY A 81 6.22 -1.11 15.83
CA GLY A 81 5.90 -1.38 17.23
C GLY A 81 6.99 -0.89 18.20
N TYR A 82 8.27 -0.95 17.78
CA TYR A 82 9.38 -0.39 18.54
C TYR A 82 9.42 1.14 18.46
N LEU A 83 9.31 1.72 17.26
CA LEU A 83 9.29 3.17 17.05
C LEU A 83 8.19 3.84 17.89
N ARG A 84 6.99 3.23 17.95
CA ARG A 84 5.85 3.76 18.71
C ARG A 84 6.03 3.81 20.23
N ARG A 85 7.04 3.13 20.78
CA ARG A 85 7.39 3.25 22.21
C ARG A 85 8.09 4.55 22.54
N PHE A 86 8.72 5.18 21.56
CA PHE A 86 9.59 6.36 21.75
C PHE A 86 9.17 7.57 20.93
N MET A 87 8.25 7.40 19.99
CA MET A 87 7.83 8.42 19.04
C MET A 87 6.31 8.57 19.03
N ASP A 88 5.85 9.77 18.67
CA ASP A 88 4.45 9.98 18.35
C ASP A 88 4.01 9.18 17.11
N ILE A 89 2.70 9.13 16.88
CA ILE A 89 2.10 8.34 15.79
C ILE A 89 2.62 8.82 14.43
N LYS A 90 2.72 10.14 14.22
CA LYS A 90 3.09 10.71 12.91
C LYS A 90 4.50 10.33 12.52
N LEU A 91 5.45 10.54 13.44
CA LEU A 91 6.86 10.27 13.21
C LEU A 91 7.12 8.77 13.07
N ALA A 92 6.49 7.94 13.91
CA ALA A 92 6.61 6.49 13.81
C ALA A 92 6.08 5.94 12.47
N ILE A 93 4.94 6.47 11.99
CA ILE A 93 4.40 6.11 10.66
C ILE A 93 5.39 6.50 9.57
N ALA A 94 5.86 7.75 9.57
CA ALA A 94 6.76 8.26 8.55
C ALA A 94 8.08 7.48 8.50
N LEU A 95 8.72 7.24 9.66
CA LEU A 95 10.00 6.52 9.71
C LEU A 95 9.85 5.04 9.38
N SER A 96 8.81 4.37 9.87
CA SER A 96 8.56 2.97 9.52
C SER A 96 8.30 2.81 8.01
N ALA A 97 7.53 3.72 7.41
CA ALA A 97 7.27 3.71 5.98
C ALA A 97 8.52 4.04 5.16
N LEU A 98 9.38 4.93 5.66
CA LEU A 98 10.64 5.28 5.01
C LEU A 98 11.60 4.09 4.99
N ILE A 99 11.77 3.41 6.12
CA ILE A 99 12.60 2.20 6.21
C ILE A 99 12.06 1.11 5.27
N PHE A 100 10.73 0.94 5.22
CA PHE A 100 10.08 0.03 4.27
C PHE A 100 10.34 0.41 2.80
N GLY A 101 10.29 1.70 2.44
CA GLY A 101 10.63 2.15 1.10
C GLY A 101 12.10 1.87 0.76
N VAL A 102 13.03 2.25 1.64
CA VAL A 102 14.48 2.06 1.43
C VAL A 102 14.84 0.58 1.26
N TYR A 103 14.15 -0.32 1.97
CA TYR A 103 14.35 -1.77 1.86
C TYR A 103 14.24 -2.33 0.42
N HIS A 104 13.49 -1.66 -0.46
CA HIS A 104 13.31 -2.11 -1.84
C HIS A 104 14.49 -1.78 -2.76
N MET A 105 15.45 -0.96 -2.32
CA MET A 105 16.72 -0.70 -3.01
C MET A 105 16.59 -0.14 -4.44
N ASN A 106 15.42 0.35 -4.83
CA ASN A 106 15.19 1.12 -6.05
C ASN A 106 14.18 2.24 -5.78
N TYR A 107 14.32 3.37 -6.46
CA TYR A 107 13.54 4.56 -6.12
C TYR A 107 12.06 4.42 -6.48
N VAL A 108 11.70 3.63 -7.51
CA VAL A 108 10.30 3.44 -7.93
C VAL A 108 9.54 2.68 -6.83
N GLN A 109 10.00 1.50 -6.44
CA GLN A 109 9.39 0.77 -5.31
C GLN A 109 9.61 1.49 -3.99
N GLY A 110 10.70 2.24 -3.82
CA GLY A 110 10.96 2.97 -2.59
C GLY A 110 9.96 4.09 -2.33
N VAL A 111 9.67 4.93 -3.34
CA VAL A 111 8.67 5.99 -3.22
C VAL A 111 7.26 5.39 -3.13
N TYR A 112 6.94 4.40 -3.96
CA TYR A 112 5.64 3.71 -3.89
C TYR A 112 5.43 3.05 -2.52
N GLY A 113 6.44 2.31 -2.05
CA GLY A 113 6.46 1.62 -0.77
C GLY A 113 6.36 2.58 0.40
N PHE A 114 6.97 3.77 0.34
CA PHE A 114 6.78 4.81 1.35
C PHE A 114 5.31 5.28 1.42
N LEU A 115 4.68 5.57 0.28
CA LEU A 115 3.31 6.07 0.21
C LEU A 115 2.29 5.04 0.71
N ILE A 116 2.33 3.81 0.18
CA ILE A 116 1.48 2.72 0.64
C ILE A 116 1.85 2.31 2.06
N GLY A 117 3.13 2.41 2.43
CA GLY A 117 3.62 2.11 3.76
C GLY A 117 3.07 3.03 4.85
N CYS A 118 2.87 4.31 4.53
CA CYS A 118 2.15 5.25 5.37
C CYS A 118 0.70 4.82 5.56
N LEU A 119 0.02 4.42 4.47
CA LEU A 119 -1.38 3.95 4.52
C LEU A 119 -1.53 2.67 5.37
N MET A 120 -0.61 1.72 5.25
CA MET A 120 -0.61 0.48 6.04
C MET A 120 -0.48 0.76 7.55
N ALA A 121 0.47 1.62 7.93
CA ALA A 121 0.66 1.99 9.33
C ALA A 121 -0.50 2.85 9.86
N TYR A 122 -1.05 3.75 9.04
CA TYR A 122 -2.28 4.49 9.35
C TYR A 122 -3.46 3.54 9.61
N ALA A 123 -3.68 2.54 8.75
CA ALA A 123 -4.73 1.55 8.91
C ALA A 123 -4.54 0.71 10.19
N TYR A 124 -3.29 0.36 10.53
CA TYR A 124 -3.00 -0.32 11.78
C TYR A 124 -3.46 0.50 12.99
N GLU A 125 -3.05 1.77 13.09
CA GLU A 125 -3.42 2.64 14.21
C GLU A 125 -4.91 2.96 14.24
N TYR A 126 -5.49 3.27 13.08
CA TYR A 126 -6.89 3.67 12.98
C TYR A 126 -7.83 2.56 13.47
N PHE A 127 -7.57 1.31 13.07
CA PHE A 127 -8.44 0.18 13.41
C PHE A 127 -7.96 -0.60 14.65
N GLY A 128 -6.75 -0.36 15.14
CA GLY A 128 -6.18 -1.08 16.28
C GLY A 128 -5.87 -2.55 16.02
N GLU A 129 -5.76 -2.93 14.74
CA GLU A 129 -5.71 -4.32 14.31
C GLU A 129 -4.58 -4.51 13.30
N PHE A 130 -3.55 -5.29 13.67
CA PHE A 130 -2.41 -5.61 12.78
C PHE A 130 -2.86 -6.17 11.41
N LYS A 131 -3.93 -6.98 11.40
CA LYS A 131 -4.52 -7.54 10.17
C LYS A 131 -4.99 -6.48 9.17
N MET A 132 -5.20 -5.22 9.59
CA MET A 132 -5.59 -4.14 8.67
C MET A 132 -4.41 -3.66 7.84
N ALA A 133 -3.21 -3.63 8.40
CA ALA A 133 -1.99 -3.36 7.63
C ALA A 133 -1.73 -4.51 6.64
N VAL A 134 -1.81 -5.76 7.11
CA VAL A 134 -1.71 -6.97 6.25
C VAL A 134 -2.74 -6.94 5.13
N PHE A 135 -3.99 -6.61 5.43
CA PHE A 135 -5.05 -6.52 4.43
C PHE A 135 -4.72 -5.48 3.35
N VAL A 136 -4.33 -4.25 3.75
CA VAL A 136 -3.94 -3.21 2.79
C VAL A 136 -2.76 -3.68 1.95
N HIS A 137 -1.76 -4.33 2.55
CA HIS A 137 -0.56 -4.78 1.85
C HIS A 137 -0.86 -5.88 0.82
N VAL A 138 -1.56 -6.93 1.25
CA VAL A 138 -1.96 -8.06 0.40
C VAL A 138 -2.87 -7.57 -0.72
N ALA A 139 -3.88 -6.75 -0.40
CA ALA A 139 -4.78 -6.19 -1.41
C ALA A 139 -4.02 -5.34 -2.44
N SER A 140 -3.03 -4.56 -2.00
CA SER A 140 -2.20 -3.75 -2.89
C SER A 140 -1.36 -4.60 -3.83
N ASN A 141 -0.69 -5.63 -3.32
CA ASN A 141 0.14 -6.51 -4.14
C ASN A 141 -0.69 -7.36 -5.09
N VAL A 142 -1.77 -7.98 -4.61
CA VAL A 142 -2.66 -8.79 -5.45
C VAL A 142 -3.29 -7.93 -6.54
N LEU A 143 -3.77 -6.73 -6.23
CA LEU A 143 -4.35 -5.84 -7.23
C LEU A 143 -3.31 -5.41 -8.26
N ALA A 144 -2.13 -4.92 -7.82
CA ALA A 144 -1.06 -4.52 -8.74
C ALA A 144 -0.58 -5.68 -9.62
N TYR A 145 -0.43 -6.88 -9.05
CA TYR A 145 -0.05 -8.08 -9.78
C TYR A 145 -1.13 -8.50 -10.78
N CYS A 146 -2.41 -8.50 -10.42
CA CYS A 146 -3.48 -8.78 -11.38
C CYS A 146 -3.54 -7.73 -12.51
N LEU A 147 -3.29 -6.45 -12.19
CA LEU A 147 -3.28 -5.37 -13.19
C LEU A 147 -2.15 -5.57 -14.21
N SER A 148 -0.98 -6.09 -13.82
CA SER A 148 0.12 -6.33 -14.77
C SER A 148 -0.17 -7.47 -15.77
N TYR A 149 -1.08 -8.40 -15.44
CA TYR A 149 -1.49 -9.51 -16.32
C TYR A 149 -2.74 -9.22 -17.16
N THR A 150 -3.48 -8.16 -16.83
CA THR A 150 -4.69 -7.82 -17.58
C THR A 150 -4.38 -6.77 -18.64
N ALA A 151 -5.07 -6.88 -19.78
CA ALA A 151 -4.98 -5.94 -20.89
C ALA A 151 -5.69 -4.60 -20.56
N ILE A 152 -5.53 -4.07 -19.35
CA ILE A 152 -5.95 -2.70 -18.99
C ILE A 152 -4.98 -1.68 -19.63
N ALA A 153 -3.88 -2.15 -20.23
CA ALA A 153 -3.11 -1.44 -21.25
C ALA A 153 -3.87 -1.23 -22.58
N VAL A 154 -5.10 -1.72 -22.74
CA VAL A 154 -5.93 -1.46 -23.93
C VAL A 154 -6.47 -0.03 -23.85
N THR A 155 -6.24 0.69 -24.94
CA THR A 155 -6.20 2.16 -25.05
C THR A 155 -7.39 2.88 -24.44
N GLY A 156 -7.13 3.69 -23.40
CA GLY A 156 -8.08 4.60 -22.76
C GLY A 156 -7.97 4.64 -21.23
N PHE A 157 -7.65 3.50 -20.61
CA PHE A 157 -7.56 3.40 -19.15
C PHE A 157 -6.27 4.01 -18.58
N VAL A 158 -5.14 3.79 -19.24
CA VAL A 158 -3.87 4.47 -18.90
C VAL A 158 -3.94 5.91 -19.38
N SER A 159 -4.61 6.76 -18.60
CA SER A 159 -4.80 8.17 -18.93
C SER A 159 -4.85 9.04 -17.67
N TRP A 160 -4.45 10.31 -17.82
CA TRP A 160 -4.47 11.28 -16.73
C TRP A 160 -5.85 11.43 -16.06
N PRO A 161 -6.99 11.49 -16.78
CA PRO A 161 -8.30 11.58 -16.14
C PRO A 161 -8.59 10.40 -15.20
N VAL A 162 -8.30 9.17 -15.63
CA VAL A 162 -8.52 7.96 -14.82
C VAL A 162 -7.60 7.98 -13.59
N CYS A 163 -6.32 8.32 -13.77
CA CYS A 163 -5.37 8.49 -12.69
C CYS A 163 -5.87 9.48 -11.63
N VAL A 164 -6.32 10.66 -12.05
CA VAL A 164 -6.82 11.71 -11.16
C VAL A 164 -8.06 11.24 -10.40
N VAL A 165 -9.00 10.57 -11.07
CA VAL A 165 -10.21 10.04 -10.41
C VAL A 165 -9.84 9.09 -9.27
N PHE A 166 -8.95 8.12 -9.50
CA PHE A 166 -8.56 7.16 -8.46
C PHE A 166 -7.79 7.82 -7.30
N LEU A 167 -6.91 8.78 -7.58
CA LEU A 167 -6.22 9.55 -6.55
C LEU A 167 -7.17 10.42 -5.73
N VAL A 168 -8.18 11.03 -6.36
CA VAL A 168 -9.21 11.81 -5.67
C VAL A 168 -10.08 10.91 -4.81
N VAL A 169 -10.50 9.74 -5.31
CA VAL A 169 -11.25 8.76 -4.51
C VAL A 169 -10.44 8.32 -3.29
N ALA A 170 -9.15 8.06 -3.46
CA ALA A 170 -8.26 7.70 -2.36
C ALA A 170 -8.16 8.81 -1.31
N ALA A 171 -7.86 10.04 -1.75
CA ALA A 171 -7.72 11.19 -0.86
C ALA A 171 -9.03 11.55 -0.15
N ALA A 172 -10.16 11.54 -0.86
CA ALA A 172 -11.48 11.81 -0.29
C ALA A 172 -11.86 10.75 0.75
N SER A 173 -11.68 9.47 0.44
CA SER A 173 -12.00 8.37 1.36
C SER A 173 -11.11 8.40 2.61
N LEU A 174 -9.83 8.75 2.45
CA LEU A 174 -8.89 8.90 3.58
C LEU A 174 -9.25 10.10 4.44
N GLY A 175 -9.60 11.23 3.82
CA GLY A 175 -10.08 12.42 4.51
C GLY A 175 -11.39 12.16 5.27
N MET A 176 -12.29 11.35 4.71
CA MET A 176 -13.52 10.92 5.40
C MET A 176 -13.22 10.04 6.62
N LEU A 177 -12.29 9.09 6.51
CA LEU A 177 -11.83 8.30 7.66
C LEU A 177 -11.28 9.21 8.76
N HIS A 178 -10.37 10.11 8.40
CA HIS A 178 -9.74 11.02 9.35
C HIS A 178 -10.76 11.93 10.06
N LYS A 179 -11.77 12.43 9.32
CA LYS A 179 -12.88 13.22 9.91
C LYS A 179 -13.73 12.42 10.90
N GLN A 180 -13.91 11.11 10.68
CA GLN A 180 -14.69 10.26 11.58
C GLN A 180 -13.93 9.88 12.84
N LYS A 181 -12.59 9.85 12.80
CA LYS A 181 -11.72 9.58 13.94
C LYS A 181 -10.33 10.14 13.66
N ASN A 182 -9.95 11.17 14.40
CA ASN A 182 -8.59 11.69 14.37
C ASN A 182 -7.69 10.83 15.27
N ILE A 183 -6.62 10.28 14.70
CA ILE A 183 -5.60 9.47 15.40
C ILE A 183 -4.28 10.21 15.59
N PHE A 184 -4.26 11.52 15.31
CA PHE A 184 -3.09 12.39 15.26
C PHE A 184 -3.20 13.58 16.21
#